data_AF-A0A3R7NTL4-F1
#
_entry.id   AF-A0A3R7NTL4-F1
#
_cell.length_a   1.000
_cell.length_b   1.000
_cell.length_c   1.000
_cell.angle_alpha   90.00
_cell.angle_beta   90.00
_cell.angle_gamma   90.00
#
_symmetry.space_group_name_H-M   'P 1'
#
loop_
_entity.id
_entity.type
_entity.pdbx_description
1 polymer ?
#
loop_
_entity_poly.entity_id
_entity_poly.type
_entity_poly.pdbx_seq_one_letter_code
_entity_poly.pdbx_strand_id
1 'polypeptide(L)'
;MGGLEQRQLKKEPRRPQRSTTRGKRAEAPQNLEKKLKKQEDVRRLRELSKKLRDDLNNEEKRVREARKANMERRKENEKKNMVVQKIKNDKAIRKLSPKHRKKARIFMLHEL
;
A
#
# COMPACT_ATOMS: atom_id res chain seq x y z
N MET A 1 -42.04 75.84 54.15
CA MET A 1 -40.75 75.20 53.82
C MET A 1 -41.02 74.00 52.90
N GLY A 2 -41.26 74.26 51.61
CA GLY A 2 -41.57 73.22 50.62
C GLY A 2 -40.31 72.81 49.87
N GLY A 3 -39.82 71.59 50.12
CA GLY A 3 -38.62 71.05 49.47
C GLY A 3 -38.88 70.77 47.98
N LEU A 4 -38.22 71.53 47.11
CA LEU A 4 -38.16 71.24 45.67
C LEU A 4 -37.13 70.12 45.44
N GLU A 5 -37.57 68.87 45.52
CA GLU A 5 -36.75 67.75 45.08
C GLU A 5 -36.57 67.79 43.55
N GLN A 6 -35.33 68.01 43.12
CA GLN A 6 -34.94 67.93 41.71
C GLN A 6 -35.16 66.52 41.18
N ARG A 7 -36.25 66.31 40.43
CA ARG A 7 -36.47 65.05 39.70
C ARG A 7 -35.42 64.91 38.59
N GLN A 8 -34.46 64.01 38.76
CA GLN A 8 -33.51 63.66 37.70
C GLN A 8 -34.24 62.88 36.58
N LEU A 9 -34.14 63.38 35.34
CA LEU A 9 -34.65 62.69 34.15
C LEU A 9 -33.86 61.40 33.89
N LYS A 10 -34.56 60.35 33.43
CA LYS A 10 -33.96 59.04 33.11
C LYS A 10 -32.98 59.19 31.94
N LYS A 11 -31.79 58.61 32.07
CA LYS A 11 -30.73 58.62 31.05
C LYS A 11 -31.19 57.95 29.75
N GLU A 12 -30.79 58.51 28.60
CA GLU A 12 -31.10 57.94 27.29
C GLU A 12 -30.51 56.52 27.12
N PRO A 13 -31.23 55.61 26.44
CA PRO A 13 -30.74 54.26 26.18
C PRO A 13 -29.52 54.30 25.25
N ARG A 14 -28.45 53.58 25.63
CA ARG A 14 -27.21 53.49 24.83
C ARG A 14 -27.51 52.90 23.45
N ARG A 15 -27.08 53.60 22.39
CA ARG A 15 -27.11 53.07 21.02
C ARG A 15 -26.06 51.95 20.87
N PRO A 16 -26.42 50.78 20.28
CA PRO A 16 -25.45 49.72 20.05
C PRO A 16 -24.42 50.17 19.00
N GLN A 17 -23.14 50.18 19.36
CA GLN A 17 -22.05 50.37 18.40
C GLN A 17 -21.94 49.12 17.52
N ARG A 18 -22.44 49.21 16.28
CA ARG A 18 -22.20 48.18 15.27
C ARG A 18 -20.76 48.31 14.78
N SER A 19 -19.93 47.31 15.05
CA SER A 19 -18.56 47.26 14.56
C SER A 19 -18.56 47.29 13.02
N THR A 20 -17.82 48.23 12.44
CA THR A 20 -17.74 48.41 10.99
C THR A 20 -16.87 47.29 10.41
N THR A 21 -17.50 46.25 9.86
CA THR A 21 -16.84 45.10 9.23
C THR A 21 -16.16 45.40 7.89
N ARG A 22 -15.91 46.68 7.54
CA ARG A 22 -15.37 47.11 6.24
C ARG A 22 -14.01 46.47 5.91
N GLY A 23 -13.14 46.23 6.91
CA GLY A 23 -11.84 45.55 6.70
C GLY A 23 -11.93 44.04 6.43
N LYS A 24 -12.94 43.34 6.97
CA LYS A 24 -13.08 41.87 6.84
C LYS A 24 -13.48 41.41 5.43
N ARG A 25 -14.04 42.32 4.60
CA ARG A 25 -14.44 42.00 3.22
C ARG A 25 -13.25 41.98 2.25
N ALA A 26 -12.20 42.75 2.50
CA ALA A 26 -11.02 42.82 1.63
C ALA A 26 -10.13 41.56 1.71
N GLU A 27 -10.09 40.89 2.87
CA GLU A 27 -9.29 39.66 3.08
C GLU A 27 -10.03 38.37 2.69
N ALA A 28 -11.34 38.43 2.46
CA ALA A 28 -12.16 37.28 2.07
C ALA A 28 -11.66 36.52 0.83
N PRO A 29 -11.26 37.17 -0.29
CA PRO A 29 -10.75 36.45 -1.46
C PRO A 29 -9.42 35.75 -1.20
N GLN A 30 -8.48 36.40 -0.49
CA GLN A 30 -7.19 35.79 -0.13
C GLN A 30 -7.35 34.58 0.79
N ASN A 31 -8.32 34.64 1.72
CA ASN A 31 -8.61 33.52 2.61
C ASN A 31 -9.24 32.34 1.88
N LEU A 32 -10.03 32.59 0.82
CA LEU A 32 -10.60 31.55 -0.03
C LEU A 32 -9.52 30.89 -0.89
N GLU A 33 -8.63 31.67 -1.49
CA GLU A 33 -7.49 31.16 -2.27
C GLU A 33 -6.56 30.27 -1.42
N LYS A 34 -6.23 30.71 -0.20
CA LYS A 34 -5.45 29.89 0.76
C LYS A 34 -6.15 28.57 1.11
N LYS A 35 -7.48 28.56 1.22
CA LYS A 35 -8.25 27.33 1.48
C LYS A 35 -8.24 26.40 0.28
N LEU A 36 -8.42 26.92 -0.94
CA LEU A 36 -8.36 26.12 -2.17
C LEU A 36 -6.98 25.50 -2.36
N LYS A 37 -5.90 26.27 -2.17
CA LYS A 37 -4.52 25.76 -2.25
C LYS A 37 -4.27 24.63 -1.26
N LYS A 38 -4.71 24.77 0.00
CA LYS A 38 -4.62 23.69 1.00
C LYS A 38 -5.38 22.44 0.58
N GLN A 39 -6.55 22.58 -0.03
CA GLN A 39 -7.31 21.43 -0.55
C GLN A 39 -6.58 20.73 -1.69
N GLU A 40 -5.98 21.48 -2.61
CA GLU A 40 -5.16 20.92 -3.69
C GLU A 40 -3.92 20.21 -3.16
N ASP A 41 -3.21 20.80 -2.20
CA ASP A 41 -2.02 20.19 -1.59
C ASP A 41 -2.37 18.85 -0.92
N VAL A 42 -3.50 18.80 -0.20
CA VAL A 42 -4.00 17.55 0.41
C VAL A 42 -4.38 16.51 -0.64
N ARG A 43 -5.01 16.93 -1.75
CA ARG A 43 -5.32 16.01 -2.86
C ARG A 43 -4.06 15.45 -3.49
N ARG A 44 -3.06 16.29 -3.77
CA ARG A 44 -1.75 15.88 -4.32
C ARG A 44 -1.03 14.91 -3.39
N LEU A 45 -1.01 15.17 -2.08
CA LEU A 45 -0.43 14.24 -1.11
C LEU A 45 -1.13 12.88 -1.11
N ARG A 46 -2.46 12.87 -1.19
CA ARG A 46 -3.25 11.62 -1.28
C ARG A 46 -2.95 10.86 -2.57
N GLU A 47 -2.84 11.55 -3.69
CA GLU A 47 -2.49 10.93 -4.97
C GLU A 47 -1.08 10.36 -4.97
N LEU A 48 -0.09 11.10 -4.46
CA LEU A 48 1.29 10.64 -4.36
C LEU A 48 1.43 9.44 -3.41
N SER A 49 0.78 9.48 -2.25
CA SER A 49 0.77 8.35 -1.32
C SER A 49 0.07 7.12 -1.89
N LYS A 50 -1.00 7.30 -2.67
CA LYS A 50 -1.65 6.20 -3.39
C LYS A 50 -0.71 5.59 -4.43
N LYS A 51 -0.09 6.42 -5.29
CA LYS A 51 0.89 5.96 -6.29
C LYS A 51 2.03 5.18 -5.65
N LEU A 52 2.61 5.70 -4.57
CA LEU A 52 3.72 5.06 -3.89
C LEU A 52 3.32 3.71 -3.27
N ARG A 53 2.10 3.60 -2.72
CA ARG A 53 1.56 2.32 -2.24
C ARG A 53 1.35 1.32 -3.38
N ASP A 54 0.79 1.78 -4.50
CA ASP A 54 0.56 0.93 -5.67
C ASP A 54 1.88 0.44 -6.27
N ASP A 55 2.91 1.29 -6.34
CA ASP A 55 4.24 0.93 -6.81
C ASP A 55 4.91 -0.12 -5.91
N LEU A 56 4.84 0.05 -4.58
CA LEU A 56 5.34 -0.94 -3.63
C LEU A 56 4.63 -2.29 -3.79
N ASN A 57 3.30 -2.28 -3.91
CA ASN A 57 2.51 -3.50 -4.10
C ASN A 57 2.86 -4.20 -5.43
N ASN A 58 3.08 -3.42 -6.50
CA ASN A 58 3.46 -3.96 -7.80
C ASN A 58 4.84 -4.59 -7.76
N GLU A 59 5.80 -3.96 -7.08
CA GLU A 59 7.15 -4.49 -6.95
C GLU A 59 7.16 -5.78 -6.10
N GLU A 60 6.41 -5.82 -5.00
CA GLU A 60 6.23 -7.05 -4.22
C GLU A 60 5.64 -8.18 -5.06
N LYS A 61 4.62 -7.90 -5.89
CA LYS A 61 4.01 -8.89 -6.78
C LYS A 61 5.03 -9.42 -7.79
N ARG A 62 5.79 -8.54 -8.45
CA ARG A 62 6.85 -8.94 -9.40
C ARG A 62 7.87 -9.86 -8.74
N VAL A 63 8.33 -9.52 -7.53
CA VAL A 63 9.29 -10.35 -6.79
C VAL A 63 8.69 -11.72 -6.44
N ARG A 64 7.44 -11.79 -5.99
CA ARG A 64 6.75 -13.05 -5.70
C ARG A 64 6.59 -13.91 -6.96
N GLU A 65 6.18 -13.31 -8.07
CA GLU A 65 6.04 -13.99 -9.37
C GLU A 65 7.39 -14.50 -9.87
N ALA A 66 8.46 -13.70 -9.79
CA ALA A 66 9.81 -14.12 -10.16
C ALA A 66 10.30 -15.29 -9.30
N ARG A 67 10.07 -15.25 -7.98
CA ARG A 67 10.39 -16.37 -7.09
C ARG A 67 9.62 -17.64 -7.45
N LYS A 68 8.32 -17.52 -7.74
CA LYS A 68 7.48 -18.65 -8.15
C LYS A 68 7.98 -19.26 -9.46
N ALA A 69 8.26 -18.44 -10.48
CA ALA A 69 8.79 -18.89 -11.76
C ALA A 69 10.16 -19.58 -11.60
N ASN A 70 11.05 -19.06 -10.74
CA ASN A 70 12.33 -19.72 -10.46
C ASN A 70 12.16 -21.06 -9.75
N MET A 71 11.23 -21.17 -8.81
CA MET A 71 10.93 -22.45 -8.15
C MET A 71 10.36 -23.47 -9.14
N GLU A 72 9.49 -23.06 -10.06
CA GLU A 72 8.95 -23.92 -11.11
C GLU A 72 10.06 -24.39 -12.06
N ARG A 73 10.93 -23.49 -12.54
CA ARG A 73 12.10 -23.85 -13.36
C ARG A 73 13.01 -24.85 -12.66
N ARG A 74 13.28 -24.66 -11.36
CA ARG A 74 14.09 -25.60 -10.57
C ARG A 74 13.45 -26.98 -10.49
N LYS A 75 12.16 -27.06 -10.18
CA LYS A 75 11.41 -28.32 -10.14
C LYS A 75 11.42 -29.04 -11.49
N GLU A 76 11.26 -28.31 -12.59
CA GLU A 76 11.33 -28.90 -13.93
C GLU A 76 12.72 -29.42 -14.26
N ASN A 77 13.77 -28.66 -13.92
CA ASN A 77 15.14 -29.09 -14.13
C ASN A 77 15.49 -30.31 -13.29
N GLU A 78 15.05 -30.35 -12.02
CA GLU A 78 15.17 -31.52 -11.16
C GLU A 78 14.48 -32.73 -11.79
N LYS A 79 13.22 -32.59 -12.26
CA LYS A 79 12.51 -33.67 -12.97
C LYS A 79 13.27 -34.17 -14.20
N LYS A 80 13.77 -33.26 -15.04
CA LYS A 80 14.56 -33.61 -16.23
C LYS A 80 15.83 -34.36 -15.84
N ASN A 81 16.54 -33.91 -14.80
CA ASN A 81 17.72 -34.58 -14.28
C ASN A 81 17.40 -35.98 -13.75
N MET A 82 16.30 -36.14 -13.01
CA MET A 82 15.83 -37.45 -12.53
C MET A 82 15.50 -38.40 -13.68
N VAL A 83 14.85 -37.92 -14.74
CA VAL A 83 14.57 -38.73 -15.94
C VAL A 83 15.87 -39.18 -16.61
N VAL A 84 16.82 -38.27 -16.80
CA VAL A 84 18.13 -38.60 -17.36
C VAL A 84 18.87 -39.63 -16.51
N GLN A 85 18.85 -39.47 -15.17
CA GLN A 85 19.45 -40.43 -14.25
C GLN A 85 18.73 -41.79 -14.29
N LYS A 86 17.40 -41.83 -14.31
CA LYS A 86 16.61 -43.06 -14.47
C LYS A 86 16.99 -43.79 -15.76
N ILE A 87 17.08 -43.08 -16.88
CA ILE A 87 17.49 -43.66 -18.18
C ILE A 87 18.93 -44.20 -18.12
N LYS A 88 19.86 -43.46 -17.51
CA LYS A 88 21.25 -43.92 -17.33
C LYS A 88 21.33 -45.17 -16.45
N ASN A 89 20.61 -45.17 -15.33
CA ASN A 89 20.55 -46.29 -14.39
C ASN A 89 19.92 -47.52 -15.05
N ASP A 90 18.84 -47.38 -15.81
CA ASP A 90 18.22 -48.48 -16.54
C ASP A 90 19.17 -49.11 -17.57
N LYS A 91 19.92 -48.28 -18.30
CA LYS A 91 20.94 -48.76 -19.24
C LYS A 91 22.06 -49.52 -18.52
N ALA A 92 22.51 -49.04 -17.37
CA ALA A 92 23.52 -49.72 -16.55
C ALA A 92 22.99 -51.04 -15.97
N ILE A 93 21.76 -51.05 -15.44
CA ILE A 93 21.07 -52.22 -14.88
C ILE A 93 20.87 -53.31 -15.94
N ARG A 94 20.60 -52.95 -17.19
CA ARG A 94 20.51 -53.91 -18.31
C ARG A 94 21.82 -54.66 -18.56
N LYS A 95 22.97 -54.05 -18.30
CA LYS A 95 24.30 -54.68 -18.46
C LYS A 95 24.67 -55.64 -17.31
N LEU A 96 23.96 -55.58 -16.19
CA LEU A 96 24.18 -56.47 -15.05
C LEU A 96 23.63 -57.88 -15.30
N SER A 97 24.21 -58.86 -14.61
CA SER A 97 23.70 -60.23 -14.59
C SER A 97 22.29 -60.29 -13.97
N PRO A 98 21.44 -61.30 -14.30
CA PRO A 98 20.03 -61.33 -13.92
C PRO A 98 19.76 -61.17 -12.41
N LYS A 99 20.60 -61.77 -11.57
CA LYS A 99 20.51 -61.67 -10.09
C LYS A 99 20.74 -60.24 -9.60
N HIS A 100 21.76 -59.56 -10.12
CA HIS A 100 22.08 -58.17 -9.76
C HIS A 100 21.09 -57.17 -10.36
N ARG A 101 20.55 -57.47 -11.55
CA ARG A 101 19.48 -56.68 -12.17
C ARG A 101 18.23 -56.63 -11.30
N LYS A 102 17.80 -57.78 -10.75
CA LYS A 102 16.63 -57.86 -9.86
C LYS A 102 16.84 -57.03 -8.59
N LYS A 103 18.02 -57.14 -7.95
CA LYS A 103 18.37 -56.34 -6.76
C LYS A 103 18.41 -54.84 -7.06
N ALA A 104 19.05 -54.43 -8.15
CA ALA A 104 19.17 -53.02 -8.52
C ALA A 104 17.81 -52.38 -8.88
N ARG A 105 16.88 -53.14 -9.48
CA ARG A 105 15.51 -52.67 -9.72
C ARG A 105 14.71 -52.48 -8.43
N ILE A 106 14.85 -53.41 -7.47
CA ILE A 106 14.21 -53.27 -6.15
C ILE A 106 14.76 -52.04 -5.44
N PHE A 107 16.07 -51.83 -5.49
CA PHE A 107 16.72 -50.65 -4.91
C PHE A 107 16.23 -49.34 -5.55
N MET A 108 16.16 -49.27 -6.89
CA MET A 108 15.59 -48.11 -7.59
C MET A 108 14.11 -47.86 -7.30
N LEU A 109 13.34 -48.87 -6.88
CA LEU A 109 11.93 -48.70 -6.51
C LEU A 109 11.75 -48.24 -5.06
N HIS A 110 12.76 -48.44 -4.20
CA HIS A 110 12.67 -48.17 -2.77
C HIS A 110 13.39 -46.88 -2.34
N GLU A 111 14.46 -46.46 -3.03
CA GLU A 111 15.25 -45.26 -2.68
C GLU A 111 14.95 -44.02 -3.54
N LEU A 112 14.16 -44.14 -4.61
CA LEU A 112 13.67 -43.02 -5.44
C LEU A 112 12.22 -42.69 -5.11
#